data_AF-A0A6A0JTQ6-F1
#
_entry.id   AF-A0A6A0JTQ6-F1
#
_cell.length_a   1.000
_cell.length_b   1.000
_cell.length_c   1.000
_cell.angle_alpha   90.00
_cell.angle_beta   90.00
_cell.angle_gamma   90.00
#
_symmetry.space_group_name_H-M   'P 1'
#
loop_
_entity.id
_entity.type
_entity.pdbx_description
1 polymer ?
#
loop_
_entity_poly.entity_id
_entity_poly.type
_entity_poly.pdbx_seq_one_letter_code
_entity_poly.pdbx_strand_id
1 'polypeptide(L)'
;MNSNDINESSDPRDLFPTPPKHIADLEEAELSYHIKSGNFIGGHTMPWGSNYTFMMWIEVDDSDCIRVIYKPRDGEKPLYDFKNKTLYKRERASY
;
A
#
# COMPACT_ATOMS: atom_id res chain seq x y z
N MET A 1 13.15 -9.17 -40.92
CA MET A 1 12.41 -8.03 -40.36
C MET A 1 11.01 -8.50 -40.00
N ASN A 2 10.78 -8.72 -38.70
CA ASN A 2 9.55 -8.42 -37.98
C ASN A 2 9.82 -8.75 -36.51
N SER A 3 10.68 -7.91 -35.92
CA SER A 3 10.69 -7.67 -34.48
C SER A 3 9.35 -7.00 -34.18
N ASN A 4 8.40 -7.77 -33.64
CA ASN A 4 7.25 -7.19 -32.99
C ASN A 4 7.80 -6.33 -31.85
N ASP A 5 7.78 -5.02 -32.05
CA ASP A 5 8.11 -4.02 -31.05
C ASP A 5 7.23 -4.28 -29.83
N ILE A 6 7.85 -4.88 -28.82
CA ILE A 6 7.28 -5.08 -27.50
C ILE A 6 7.09 -3.65 -26.99
N ASN A 7 5.85 -3.26 -26.74
CA ASN A 7 5.49 -1.93 -26.28
C ASN A 7 6.12 -1.68 -24.90
N GLU A 8 7.38 -1.22 -24.87
CA GLU A 8 8.21 -0.93 -23.69
C GLU A 8 7.76 0.34 -22.92
N SER A 9 6.52 0.79 -23.13
CA SER A 9 5.98 2.03 -22.57
C SER A 9 4.61 1.85 -21.93
N SER A 10 4.39 0.75 -21.21
CA SER A 10 3.30 0.69 -20.23
C SER A 10 3.87 0.99 -18.85
N ASP A 11 3.21 1.87 -18.10
CA ASP A 11 3.60 2.12 -16.73
C ASP A 11 3.37 0.82 -15.95
N PRO A 12 4.36 0.25 -15.24
CA PRO A 12 4.16 -1.01 -14.52
C PRO A 12 3.06 -0.89 -13.45
N ARG A 13 2.67 0.32 -13.07
CA ARG A 13 1.53 0.59 -12.18
C ARG A 13 0.19 0.25 -12.83
N ASP A 14 0.10 0.25 -14.16
CA ASP A 14 -1.13 -0.11 -14.89
C ASP A 14 -1.48 -1.60 -14.74
N LEU A 15 -0.49 -2.43 -14.36
CA LEU A 15 -0.68 -3.85 -14.09
C LEU A 15 -1.18 -4.14 -12.66
N PHE A 16 -1.24 -3.12 -11.81
CA PHE A 16 -1.72 -3.32 -10.45
C PHE A 16 -3.24 -3.44 -10.40
N PRO A 17 -3.75 -4.32 -9.52
CA PRO A 17 -5.18 -4.45 -9.35
C PRO A 17 -5.75 -3.12 -8.84
N THR A 18 -6.98 -2.82 -9.24
CA THR A 18 -7.76 -1.68 -8.76
C THR A 18 -8.68 -2.11 -7.63
N PRO A 19 -9.07 -1.19 -6.73
CA PRO A 19 -10.00 -1.53 -5.67
C PRO A 19 -11.36 -1.95 -6.24
N PRO A 20 -12.09 -2.83 -5.53
CA PRO A 20 -13.45 -3.23 -5.91
C PRO A 20 -14.50 -2.14 -5.63
N LYS A 21 -14.11 -1.05 -4.96
CA LYS A 21 -14.95 0.06 -4.50
C LYS A 21 -14.35 1.40 -4.93
N HIS A 22 -15.16 2.45 -4.92
CA HIS A 22 -14.70 3.81 -5.22
C HIS A 22 -13.70 4.29 -4.15
N ILE A 23 -12.69 5.08 -4.55
CA ILE A 23 -11.71 5.63 -3.60
C ILE A 23 -12.25 6.97 -3.11
N ALA A 24 -12.63 7.04 -1.85
CA ALA A 24 -13.10 8.27 -1.23
C ALA A 24 -11.95 9.11 -0.68
N ASP A 25 -12.11 10.44 -0.79
CA ASP A 25 -11.29 11.41 -0.06
C ASP A 25 -12.01 11.72 1.26
N LEU A 26 -11.40 11.33 2.37
CA LEU A 26 -11.96 11.49 3.72
C LEU A 26 -11.23 12.57 4.51
N GLU A 27 -11.95 13.19 5.45
CA GLU A 27 -11.35 14.05 6.47
C GLU A 27 -10.43 13.25 7.40
N GLU A 28 -9.42 13.90 7.98
CA GLU A 28 -8.37 13.24 8.77
C GLU A 28 -8.94 12.41 9.93
N ALA A 29 -9.99 12.92 10.60
CA ALA A 29 -10.62 12.24 11.73
C ALA A 29 -11.26 10.91 11.31
N GLU A 30 -11.97 10.89 10.18
CA GLU A 30 -12.62 9.70 9.64
C GLU A 30 -11.57 8.72 9.09
N LEU A 31 -10.57 9.24 8.38
CA LEU A 31 -9.44 8.46 7.88
C LEU A 31 -8.74 7.70 9.04
N SER A 32 -8.48 8.38 10.15
CA SER A 32 -7.83 7.80 11.33
C SER A 32 -8.63 6.67 11.95
N TYR A 33 -9.97 6.77 11.92
CA TYR A 33 -10.86 5.71 12.39
C TYR A 33 -10.72 4.46 11.50
N HIS A 34 -10.90 4.60 10.18
CA HIS A 34 -10.83 3.47 9.24
C HIS A 34 -9.45 2.81 9.20
N ILE A 35 -8.36 3.59 9.26
CA ILE A 35 -6.99 3.01 9.28
C ILE A 35 -6.75 2.13 10.52
N LYS A 36 -7.38 2.45 11.66
CA LYS A 36 -7.15 1.73 12.93
C LYS A 36 -8.04 0.51 13.12
N SER A 37 -9.27 0.54 12.58
CA SER A 37 -10.27 -0.50 12.86
C SER A 37 -11.02 -1.03 11.63
N GLY A 38 -10.77 -0.50 10.44
CA GLY A 38 -11.48 -0.91 9.23
C GLY A 38 -11.06 -2.28 8.71
N ASN A 39 -11.93 -2.88 7.89
CA ASN A 39 -11.70 -4.17 7.27
C ASN A 39 -10.90 -4.03 5.98
N PHE A 40 -9.90 -4.88 5.78
CA PHE A 40 -9.24 -5.02 4.48
C PHE A 40 -10.16 -5.73 3.49
N ILE A 41 -10.34 -5.13 2.32
CA ILE A 41 -11.13 -5.70 1.22
C ILE A 41 -10.27 -6.15 0.03
N GLY A 42 -8.97 -5.89 0.10
CA GLY A 42 -8.00 -6.33 -0.91
C GLY A 42 -6.71 -5.52 -0.85
N GLY A 43 -5.87 -5.75 -1.86
CA GLY A 43 -4.60 -5.05 -2.01
C GLY A 43 -3.59 -5.86 -2.80
N HIS A 44 -2.37 -5.36 -2.87
CA HIS A 44 -1.25 -6.03 -3.51
C HIS A 44 0.08 -5.68 -2.85
N THR A 45 1.07 -6.56 -3.04
CA THR A 45 2.46 -6.26 -2.69
C THR A 45 3.01 -5.17 -3.61
N MET A 46 3.78 -4.24 -3.05
CA MET A 46 4.60 -3.33 -3.81
C MET A 46 5.94 -4.01 -4.10
N PRO A 47 6.28 -4.30 -5.36
CA PRO A 47 7.51 -5.03 -5.71
C PRO A 47 8.76 -4.17 -5.55
N TRP A 48 8.60 -2.86 -5.36
CA TRP A 48 9.70 -1.92 -5.19
C TRP A 48 9.82 -1.53 -3.72
N GLY A 49 10.87 -2.02 -3.08
CA GLY A 49 11.15 -1.73 -1.68
C GLY A 49 12.09 -2.77 -1.08
N SER A 50 12.91 -2.36 -0.11
CA SER A 50 13.78 -3.27 0.63
C SER A 50 13.07 -3.96 1.81
N ASN A 51 11.88 -3.48 2.17
CA ASN A 51 10.98 -4.06 3.17
C ASN A 51 9.68 -4.49 2.48
N TYR A 52 8.98 -5.46 3.07
CA TYR A 52 7.62 -5.77 2.63
C TYR A 52 6.72 -4.55 2.79
N THR A 53 6.16 -4.13 1.67
CA THR A 53 5.27 -2.98 1.56
C THR A 53 4.04 -3.41 0.77
N PHE A 54 2.87 -3.09 1.28
CA PHE A 54 1.60 -3.47 0.66
C PHE A 54 0.76 -2.22 0.41
N MET A 55 0.17 -2.16 -0.78
CA MET A 55 -0.94 -1.25 -1.06
C MET A 55 -2.22 -1.99 -0.69
N MET A 56 -2.95 -1.48 0.31
CA MET A 56 -4.17 -2.12 0.81
C MET A 56 -5.38 -1.20 0.59
N TRP A 57 -6.55 -1.81 0.51
CA TRP A 57 -7.83 -1.10 0.50
C TRP A 57 -8.62 -1.44 1.76
N ILE A 58 -9.11 -0.41 2.43
CA ILE A 58 -9.93 -0.52 3.63
C ILE A 58 -11.34 -0.04 3.31
N GLU A 59 -12.33 -0.84 3.71
CA GLU A 59 -13.75 -0.49 3.57
C GLU A 59 -14.13 0.74 4.41
N VAL A 60 -14.86 1.66 3.77
CA VAL A 60 -15.49 2.81 4.43
C VAL A 60 -16.98 2.51 4.61
N ASP A 61 -17.65 2.21 3.50
CA ASP A 61 -19.06 1.80 3.44
C ASP A 61 -19.27 0.85 2.25
N ASP A 62 -20.54 0.61 1.86
CA ASP A 62 -20.89 -0.30 0.78
C ASP A 62 -20.31 0.09 -0.59
N SER A 63 -20.14 1.39 -0.85
CA SER A 63 -19.65 1.95 -2.13
C SER A 63 -18.19 2.36 -2.10
N ASP A 64 -17.69 2.76 -0.92
CA ASP A 64 -16.42 3.46 -0.79
C ASP A 64 -15.35 2.67 -0.02
N CYS A 65 -14.12 2.97 -0.38
CA CYS A 65 -12.92 2.50 0.29
C CYS A 65 -11.85 3.59 0.32
N ILE A 66 -10.83 3.39 1.15
CA ILE A 66 -9.61 4.18 1.16
C ILE A 66 -8.41 3.32 0.79
N ARG A 67 -7.38 3.97 0.27
CA ARG A 67 -6.11 3.33 -0.09
C ARG A 67 -5.04 3.64 0.95
N VAL A 68 -4.36 2.61 1.45
CA VAL A 68 -3.36 2.75 2.51
C VAL A 68 -2.08 1.98 2.20
N ILE A 69 -0.95 2.47 2.68
CA ILE A 69 0.32 1.74 2.66
C ILE A 69 0.50 1.02 3.99
N TYR A 70 0.63 -0.30 3.94
CA TYR A 70 0.90 -1.13 5.11
C TYR A 70 2.33 -1.69 5.07
N LYS A 71 3.08 -1.46 6.15
CA LYS A 71 4.42 -2.03 6.37
C LYS A 71 4.41 -2.84 7.67
N PRO A 72 4.30 -4.18 7.62
CA PRO A 72 4.25 -4.98 8.82
C PRO A 72 5.60 -5.00 9.54
N ARG A 73 5.55 -5.11 10.87
CA ARG A 73 6.72 -5.22 11.74
C ARG A 73 7.65 -6.38 11.35
N ASP A 74 7.07 -7.52 10.96
CA ASP A 74 7.83 -8.71 10.56
C ASP A 74 8.27 -8.65 9.09
N GLY A 75 7.82 -7.63 8.34
CA GLY A 75 8.23 -7.36 6.97
C GLY A 75 9.52 -6.56 6.84
N GLU A 76 10.17 -6.26 7.97
CA GLU A 76 11.41 -5.48 8.00
C GLU A 76 12.62 -6.32 7.60
N LYS A 77 13.43 -5.76 6.72
CA LYS A 77 14.83 -6.12 6.53
C LYS A 77 15.66 -5.40 7.61
N PRO A 78 16.27 -6.13 8.55
CA PRO A 78 17.06 -5.52 9.61
C PRO A 78 18.19 -4.65 9.07
N LEU A 79 18.45 -3.54 9.77
CA LEU A 79 19.60 -2.66 9.54
C LEU A 79 20.55 -2.76 10.73
N TYR A 80 21.86 -2.75 10.49
CA TYR A 80 22.87 -3.03 11.52
C TYR A 80 22.88 -2.00 12.66
N ASP A 81 22.45 -0.77 12.37
CA ASP A 81 22.44 0.39 13.26
C ASP A 81 21.11 0.57 14.00
N PHE A 82 20.11 -0.30 13.78
CA PHE A 82 18.80 -0.22 14.41
C PHE A 82 18.43 -1.49 15.17
N LYS A 83 17.61 -1.33 16.21
CA LYS A 83 16.99 -2.48 16.88
C LYS A 83 16.05 -3.21 15.92
N ASN A 84 16.11 -4.54 15.90
CA ASN A 84 15.22 -5.36 15.10
C ASN A 84 13.74 -5.04 15.35
N LYS A 85 12.93 -5.07 14.29
CA LYS A 85 11.46 -4.90 14.36
C LYS A 85 11.02 -3.53 14.88
N THR A 86 11.73 -2.48 14.48
CA THR A 86 11.46 -1.08 14.86
C THR A 86 11.39 -0.11 13.68
N LEU A 87 11.82 -0.51 12.48
CA LEU A 87 11.86 0.36 11.31
C LEU A 87 10.47 0.83 10.88
N TYR A 88 9.43 0.01 11.03
CA TYR A 88 8.03 0.34 10.71
C TYR A 88 7.52 1.55 11.49
N LYS A 89 8.09 1.83 12.67
CA LYS A 89 7.70 2.97 13.52
C LYS A 89 8.19 4.30 12.96
N ARG A 90 9.17 4.31 12.05
CA ARG A 90 9.72 5.54 11.46
C ARG A 90 8.71 6.23 10.55
N GLU A 91 7.86 5.45 9.86
CA GLU A 91 6.80 5.98 9.00
C GLU A 91 5.74 6.76 9.80
N ARG A 92 5.48 6.34 11.04
CA ARG A 92 4.53 7.02 11.93
C ARG A 92 5.04 8.38 12.42
N ALA A 93 6.34 8.66 12.35
CA ALA A 93 6.93 9.93 12.76
C ALA A 93 6.97 10.98 11.63
N SER A 94 6.40 10.67 10.45
CA SER A 94 6.37 11.55 9.28
C SER A 94 4.95 11.89 8.80
N TYR A 95 3.92 11.52 9.58
CA TYR A 95 2.53 11.93 9.38
C TYR A 95 2.24 13.20 10.16
#